data_AF-A0A1J8QM00-F1
#
_entry.id   AF-A0A1J8QM00-F1
#
_cell.length_a   1.000
_cell.length_b   1.000
_cell.length_c   1.000
_cell.angle_alpha   90.00
_cell.angle_beta   90.00
_cell.angle_gamma   90.00
#
_symmetry.space_group_name_H-M   'P 1'
#
loop_
_entity.id
_entity.type
_entity.pdbx_description
1 polymer ?
#
loop_
_entity_poly.entity_id
_entity_poly.type
_entity_poly.pdbx_seq_one_letter_code
_entity_poly.pdbx_strand_id
1 'polypeptide(L)'
;MSDRYQLQREVNEAYSIQVRAATKGAAQAGAFGVGVVTFAHYGWPLFRRQTLPFKVFLVSGFTMAGLVIGADSALLTHEAERRRSEHAIRREARIDLARRGLIGTETEIAKWRAERTRRLEEQANTNPSVITDEIQLQRFFTGLTT
;
A
#
# COMPACT_ATOMS: atom_id res chain seq x y z
N MET A 1 -8.27 7.15 -23.48
CA MET A 1 -7.36 6.21 -22.79
C MET A 1 -8.22 5.05 -22.31
N SER A 2 -7.97 3.81 -22.72
CA SER A 2 -8.93 2.70 -22.54
C SER A 2 -9.02 2.21 -21.09
N ASP A 3 -10.23 1.93 -20.59
CA ASP A 3 -10.48 1.47 -19.21
C ASP A 3 -9.61 0.28 -18.79
N ARG A 4 -9.29 -0.61 -19.74
CA ARG A 4 -8.40 -1.77 -19.50
C ARG A 4 -7.00 -1.38 -19.06
N TYR A 5 -6.46 -0.27 -19.55
CA TYR A 5 -5.14 0.20 -19.16
C TYR A 5 -5.12 0.68 -17.71
N GLN A 6 -6.18 1.36 -17.27
CA GLN A 6 -6.30 1.80 -15.87
C GLN A 6 -6.46 0.60 -14.94
N LEU A 7 -7.34 -0.36 -15.28
CA LEU A 7 -7.50 -1.60 -14.52
C LEU A 7 -6.18 -2.36 -14.39
N GLN A 8 -5.43 -2.51 -15.48
CA GLN A 8 -4.13 -3.20 -15.44
C GLN A 8 -3.13 -2.48 -14.53
N ARG A 9 -3.13 -1.15 -14.52
CA ARG A 9 -2.27 -0.37 -13.63
C ARG A 9 -2.64 -0.57 -12.16
N GLU A 10 -3.93 -0.51 -11.82
CA GLU A 10 -4.41 -0.74 -10.45
C GLU A 10 -4.07 -2.16 -9.97
N VAL A 11 -4.24 -3.17 -10.83
CA VAL A 11 -3.86 -4.56 -10.52
C VAL A 11 -2.36 -4.70 -10.31
N ASN A 12 -1.54 -4.13 -11.19
CA ASN A 12 -0.09 -4.19 -11.08
C ASN A 12 0.41 -3.49 -9.81
N GLU A 13 -0.21 -2.37 -9.43
CA GLU A 13 0.12 -1.65 -8.20
C GLU A 13 -0.20 -2.49 -6.97
N ALA A 14 -1.42 -3.01 -6.86
CA ALA A 14 -1.84 -3.88 -5.76
C ALA A 14 -0.94 -5.12 -5.64
N TYR A 15 -0.60 -5.75 -6.78
CA TYR A 15 0.30 -6.89 -6.84
C TYR A 15 1.70 -6.55 -6.32
N SER A 16 2.25 -5.39 -6.69
CA SER A 16 3.59 -4.97 -6.24
C SER A 16 3.65 -4.76 -4.72
N ILE A 17 2.59 -4.20 -4.12
CA ILE A 17 2.46 -4.00 -2.68
C ILE A 17 2.39 -5.37 -1.98
N GLN A 18 1.58 -6.27 -2.52
CA GLN A 18 1.43 -7.63 -2.01
C GLN A 18 2.76 -8.40 -2.03
N VAL A 19 3.46 -8.41 -3.18
CA VAL A 19 4.74 -9.12 -3.31
C VAL A 19 5.80 -8.55 -2.35
N ARG A 20 5.88 -7.23 -2.19
CA ARG A 20 6.82 -6.60 -1.27
C ARG A 20 6.54 -6.99 0.18
N ALA A 21 5.27 -7.00 0.59
CA ALA A 21 4.91 -7.39 1.94
C ALA A 21 5.07 -8.89 2.19
N ALA A 22 4.71 -9.72 1.20
CA ALA A 22 4.87 -11.16 1.22
C ALA A 22 6.35 -11.57 1.37
N THR A 23 7.23 -10.98 0.56
CA THR A 23 8.68 -11.24 0.64
C THR A 23 9.28 -10.82 1.98
N LYS A 24 8.87 -9.66 2.52
CA LYS A 24 9.26 -9.23 3.87
C LYS A 24 8.78 -10.21 4.95
N GLY A 25 7.51 -10.60 4.90
CA GLY A 25 6.92 -11.55 5.85
C GLY A 25 7.58 -12.93 5.79
N ALA A 26 7.85 -13.43 4.58
CA ALA A 26 8.57 -14.68 4.35
C ALA A 26 9.97 -14.64 4.95
N ALA A 27 10.73 -13.56 4.73
CA ALA A 27 12.07 -13.40 5.26
C ALA A 27 12.09 -13.35 6.80
N GLN A 28 11.16 -12.58 7.39
CA GLN A 28 11.06 -12.44 8.85
C GLN A 28 10.66 -13.75 9.53
N ALA A 29 9.62 -14.43 9.02
CA ALA A 29 9.16 -15.69 9.58
C ALA A 29 10.15 -16.83 9.32
N GLY A 30 10.79 -16.86 8.15
CA GLY A 30 11.85 -17.82 7.84
C GLY A 30 13.04 -17.68 8.78
N ALA A 31 13.51 -16.45 9.03
CA ALA A 31 14.57 -16.19 10.01
C ALA A 31 14.17 -16.62 11.43
N PHE A 32 12.92 -16.36 11.82
CA PHE A 32 12.37 -16.86 13.08
C PHE A 32 12.37 -18.39 13.15
N GLY A 33 11.92 -19.06 12.07
CA GLY A 33 11.92 -20.52 11.96
C GLY A 33 13.32 -21.13 12.07
N VAL A 34 14.33 -20.51 11.46
CA VAL A 34 15.74 -20.90 11.63
C VAL A 34 16.16 -20.80 13.09
N GLY A 35 15.81 -19.70 13.76
CA GLY A 35 16.06 -19.51 15.19
C GLY A 35 15.43 -20.62 16.05
N VAL A 36 14.14 -20.92 15.82
CA VAL A 36 13.40 -21.97 16.54
C VAL A 36 14.03 -23.34 16.32
N VAL A 37 14.34 -23.71 15.08
CA VAL A 37 14.96 -25.00 14.74
C VAL A 37 16.35 -25.12 15.35
N THR A 38 17.14 -24.05 15.33
CA THR A 38 18.48 -24.01 15.93
C THR A 38 18.39 -24.19 17.45
N PHE A 39 17.49 -23.46 18.10
CA PHE A 39 17.25 -23.59 19.54
C PHE A 39 16.82 -25.01 19.92
N ALA A 40 15.87 -25.59 19.19
CA ALA A 40 15.40 -26.95 19.42
C ALA A 40 16.52 -28.00 19.22
N HIS A 41 17.44 -27.78 18.28
CA HIS A 41 18.57 -28.69 18.04
C HIS A 41 19.53 -28.79 19.24
N TYR A 42 19.80 -27.65 19.88
CA TYR A 42 20.69 -27.59 21.05
C TYR A 42 19.96 -27.93 22.36
N GLY A 43 18.71 -27.51 22.51
CA GLY A 43 17.92 -27.70 23.73
C GLY A 43 17.35 -29.11 23.91
N TRP A 44 17.06 -29.86 22.84
CA TRP A 44 16.34 -31.12 22.94
C TRP A 44 17.06 -32.33 22.31
N PRO A 45 17.39 -33.40 23.07
CA PRO A 45 18.18 -34.54 22.57
C PRO A 45 17.45 -35.39 21.51
N LEU A 46 16.13 -35.59 21.63
CA LEU A 46 15.30 -36.22 20.60
C LEU A 46 15.30 -35.45 19.27
N PHE A 47 15.19 -34.12 19.29
CA PHE A 47 15.19 -33.29 18.08
C PHE A 47 16.58 -33.23 17.42
N ARG A 48 17.64 -33.37 18.21
CA ARG A 48 19.01 -33.46 17.70
C ARG A 48 19.21 -34.64 16.75
N ARG A 49 18.59 -35.79 17.07
CA ARG A 49 18.65 -37.04 16.29
C ARG A 49 17.81 -37.02 15.01
N GLN A 50 16.98 -35.99 14.79
CA GLN A 50 16.16 -35.86 13.59
C GLN A 50 16.97 -35.46 12.36
N THR A 51 16.47 -35.89 11.19
CA THR A 51 17.14 -35.69 9.89
C THR A 51 17.21 -34.20 9.49
N LEU A 52 18.23 -33.82 8.72
CA LEU A 52 18.35 -32.46 8.20
C LEU A 52 17.19 -32.05 7.29
N PRO A 53 16.68 -32.89 6.37
CA PRO A 53 15.53 -32.54 5.54
C PRO A 53 14.30 -32.14 6.35
N PHE A 54 14.01 -32.84 7.45
CA PHE A 54 12.88 -32.51 8.31
C PHE A 54 12.99 -31.11 8.92
N LYS A 55 14.20 -30.71 9.33
CA LYS A 55 14.46 -29.37 9.89
C LYS A 55 14.25 -28.27 8.86
N VAL A 56 14.72 -28.49 7.62
CA VAL A 56 14.52 -27.56 6.51
C VAL A 56 13.03 -27.44 6.17
N PHE A 57 12.31 -28.57 6.17
CA PHE A 57 10.86 -28.58 5.97
C PHE A 57 10.14 -27.70 7.01
N LEU A 58 10.51 -27.78 8.28
CA LEU A 58 9.94 -26.91 9.32
C LEU A 58 10.21 -25.42 9.02
N VAL A 59 11.44 -25.05 8.66
CA VAL A 59 11.78 -23.67 8.28
C VAL A 59 10.94 -23.21 7.08
N SER A 60 10.76 -24.05 6.05
CA SER A 60 9.92 -23.70 4.90
C SER A 60 8.45 -23.45 5.28
N GLY A 61 7.93 -24.15 6.29
CA GLY A 61 6.59 -23.91 6.83
C GLY A 61 6.47 -22.52 7.43
N PHE A 62 7.45 -22.09 8.23
CA PHE A 62 7.49 -20.72 8.76
C PHE A 62 7.59 -19.68 7.64
N THR A 63 8.45 -19.91 6.66
CA THR A 63 8.61 -19.01 5.50
C THR A 63 7.31 -18.86 4.72
N MET A 64 6.62 -19.97 4.42
CA MET A 64 5.34 -19.93 3.70
C MET A 64 4.24 -19.23 4.52
N ALA A 65 4.15 -19.50 5.82
CA ALA A 65 3.20 -18.83 6.71
C ALA A 65 3.44 -17.30 6.72
N GLY A 66 4.69 -16.87 6.86
CA GLY A 66 5.04 -15.45 6.81
C GLY A 66 4.76 -14.81 5.45
N LEU A 67 4.97 -15.54 4.36
CA LEU A 67 4.66 -15.09 3.01
C LEU A 67 3.17 -14.76 2.85
N VAL A 68 2.30 -15.70 3.23
CA VAL A 68 0.85 -15.56 3.10
C VAL A 68 0.32 -14.46 4.02
N ILE A 69 0.70 -14.49 5.31
CA ILE A 69 0.25 -13.47 6.28
C ILE A 69 0.70 -12.06 5.85
N GLY A 70 1.94 -11.92 5.36
CA GLY A 70 2.45 -10.66 4.85
C GLY A 70 1.68 -10.15 3.63
N ALA A 71 1.36 -11.05 2.70
CA ALA A 71 0.56 -10.73 1.51
C ALA A 71 -0.86 -10.25 1.88
N ASP A 72 -1.57 -11.03 2.71
CA ASP A 72 -2.95 -10.76 3.09
C ASP A 72 -3.07 -9.48 3.92
N SER A 73 -2.14 -9.27 4.87
CA SER A 73 -2.11 -8.05 5.66
C SER A 73 -1.96 -6.81 4.77
N ALA A 74 -1.12 -6.88 3.74
CA ALA A 74 -0.94 -5.78 2.81
C ALA A 74 -2.21 -5.48 2.01
N LEU A 75 -2.85 -6.51 1.46
CA LEU A 75 -4.11 -6.33 0.72
C LEU A 75 -5.21 -5.75 1.60
N LEU A 76 -5.38 -6.27 2.82
CA LEU A 76 -6.37 -5.76 3.77
C LEU A 76 -6.11 -4.29 4.15
N THR A 77 -4.85 -3.92 4.37
CA THR A 77 -4.50 -2.52 4.65
C THR A 77 -4.74 -1.61 3.45
N HIS A 78 -4.42 -2.07 2.24
CA HIS A 78 -4.66 -1.32 1.01
C HIS A 78 -6.15 -1.09 0.77
N GLU A 79 -6.98 -2.13 0.93
CA GLU A 79 -8.44 -2.01 0.85
C GLU A 79 -9.00 -1.09 1.93
N ALA A 80 -8.52 -1.21 3.17
CA ALA A 80 -8.97 -0.34 4.27
C ALA A 80 -8.66 1.13 3.96
N GLU A 81 -7.49 1.42 3.41
CA GLU A 81 -7.09 2.78 3.04
C GLU A 81 -7.92 3.31 1.86
N ARG A 82 -8.19 2.48 0.85
CA ARG A 82 -9.11 2.82 -0.26
C ARG A 82 -10.51 3.15 0.27
N ARG A 83 -11.06 2.33 1.19
CA ARG A 83 -12.36 2.61 1.81
C ARG A 83 -12.35 3.91 2.62
N ARG A 84 -11.31 4.17 3.42
CA ARG A 84 -11.18 5.41 4.21
C ARG A 84 -11.13 6.65 3.31
N SER A 85 -10.30 6.62 2.27
CA SER A 85 -10.18 7.73 1.32
C SER A 85 -11.50 7.98 0.57
N GLU A 86 -12.19 6.94 0.11
CA GLU A 86 -13.50 7.08 -0.52
C GLU A 86 -14.54 7.68 0.44
N HIS A 87 -14.58 7.23 1.70
CA HIS A 87 -15.47 7.77 2.72
C HIS A 87 -15.14 9.23 3.05
N ALA A 88 -13.87 9.61 3.13
CA ALA A 88 -13.45 10.98 3.34
C ALA A 88 -13.94 11.89 2.20
N ILE A 89 -13.75 11.47 0.94
CA ILE A 89 -14.23 12.20 -0.23
C ILE A 89 -15.76 12.33 -0.23
N ARG A 90 -16.49 11.25 0.09
CA ARG A 90 -17.95 11.29 0.21
C ARG A 90 -18.40 12.24 1.32
N ARG A 91 -17.67 12.30 2.43
CA ARG A 91 -17.94 13.23 3.54
C ARG A 91 -17.69 14.67 3.13
N GLU A 92 -16.58 14.97 2.45
CA GLU A 92 -16.28 16.30 1.89
C GLU A 92 -17.39 16.75 0.92
N ALA A 93 -17.78 15.88 -0.01
CA ALA A 93 -18.83 16.16 -0.98
C ALA A 93 -20.15 16.50 -0.29
N ARG A 94 -20.56 15.70 0.71
CA ARG A 94 -21.80 15.95 1.46
C ARG A 94 -21.77 17.28 2.21
N ILE A 95 -20.63 17.66 2.79
CA ILE A 95 -20.49 18.95 3.50
C ILE A 95 -20.56 20.12 2.52
N ASP A 96 -19.87 20.03 1.38
CA ASP A 96 -19.85 21.11 0.39
C ASP A 96 -21.22 21.27 -0.31
N LEU A 97 -21.87 20.15 -0.65
CA LEU A 97 -23.23 20.17 -1.21
C LEU A 97 -24.24 20.73 -0.20
N ALA A 98 -24.15 20.35 1.08
CA ALA A 98 -25.01 20.91 2.12
C ALA A 98 -24.83 22.42 2.29
N ARG A 99 -23.59 22.93 2.19
CA ARG A 99 -23.32 24.38 2.19
C ARG A 99 -23.96 25.11 1.01
N ARG A 100 -24.10 24.43 -0.13
CA ARG A 100 -24.77 24.95 -1.33
C ARG A 100 -26.30 24.75 -1.29
N GLY A 101 -26.85 24.20 -0.19
CA GLY A 101 -28.28 23.87 -0.08
C GLY A 101 -28.72 22.66 -0.92
N LEU A 102 -27.77 21.88 -1.42
CA LEU A 102 -28.02 20.71 -2.27
C LEU A 102 -27.98 19.41 -1.43
N ILE A 103 -28.84 18.46 -1.79
CA ILE A 103 -28.86 17.14 -1.17
C ILE A 103 -27.73 16.29 -1.77
N GLY A 104 -26.95 15.64 -0.91
CA GLY A 104 -25.86 14.74 -1.30
C GLY A 104 -26.33 13.42 -1.92
N THR A 105 -27.04 13.49 -3.05
CA THR A 105 -27.40 12.33 -3.86
C THR A 105 -26.19 11.85 -4.67
N GLU A 106 -26.19 10.58 -5.11
CA GLU A 106 -25.08 10.02 -5.90
C GLU A 106 -24.80 10.84 -7.17
N THR A 107 -25.84 11.37 -7.81
CA THR A 107 -25.72 12.23 -9.01
C THR A 107 -25.02 13.56 -8.69
N GLU A 108 -25.36 14.19 -7.58
CA GLU A 108 -24.72 15.46 -7.17
C GLU A 108 -23.28 15.25 -6.68
N ILE A 109 -23.00 14.12 -6.02
CA ILE A 109 -21.64 13.73 -5.65
C ILE A 109 -20.78 13.49 -6.90
N ALA A 110 -21.34 12.86 -7.95
CA ALA A 110 -20.65 12.65 -9.22
C ALA A 110 -20.35 13.99 -9.92
N LYS A 111 -21.31 14.91 -9.98
CA LYS A 111 -21.10 16.27 -10.51
C LYS A 111 -20.05 17.04 -9.72
N TRP A 112 -20.11 16.97 -8.39
CA TRP A 112 -19.12 17.58 -7.50
C TRP A 112 -17.70 17.03 -7.74
N ARG A 113 -17.56 15.71 -7.94
CA ARG A 113 -16.27 15.08 -8.27
C ARG A 113 -15.73 15.60 -9.61
N ALA A 114 -16.56 15.67 -10.64
CA ALA A 114 -16.16 16.19 -11.96
C ALA A 114 -15.75 17.66 -11.88
N GLU A 115 -16.49 18.48 -11.13
CA GLU A 115 -16.16 19.89 -10.92
C GLU A 115 -14.84 20.05 -10.14
N ARG A 116 -14.61 19.24 -9.11
CA ARG A 116 -13.37 19.24 -8.33
C ARG A 116 -12.16 18.90 -9.21
N THR A 117 -12.25 17.85 -10.04
CA THR A 117 -11.16 17.45 -10.95
C THR A 117 -10.85 18.57 -11.94
N ARG A 118 -11.88 19.17 -12.55
CA ARG A 118 -11.71 20.29 -13.47
C ARG A 118 -11.04 21.50 -12.81
N ARG A 119 -11.43 21.86 -11.57
CA ARG A 119 -10.79 22.95 -10.81
C ARG A 119 -9.32 22.66 -10.52
N LEU A 120 -8.97 21.42 -10.20
CA LEU A 120 -7.58 21.01 -9.96
C LEU A 120 -6.74 21.10 -11.24
N GLU A 121 -7.29 20.69 -12.39
CA GLU A 121 -6.64 20.81 -13.69
C GLU A 121 -6.46 22.28 -14.12
N GLU A 122 -7.49 23.11 -13.93
CA GLU A 122 -7.44 24.55 -14.21
C GLU A 122 -6.44 25.27 -13.29
N GLN A 123 -6.35 24.90 -12.01
CA GLN A 123 -5.34 25.43 -11.07
C GLN A 123 -3.92 24.99 -11.48
N ALA A 124 -3.74 23.73 -11.89
CA ALA A 124 -2.45 23.23 -12.37
C ALA A 124 -2.00 23.95 -13.66
N ASN A 125 -2.93 24.31 -14.54
CA ASN A 125 -2.63 25.00 -15.79
C ASN A 125 -2.44 26.52 -15.62
N THR A 126 -3.11 27.13 -14.62
CA THR A 126 -3.04 28.59 -14.39
C THR A 126 -1.81 29.02 -13.59
N ASN A 127 -1.20 28.13 -12.79
CA ASN A 127 -0.15 28.52 -11.84
C ASN A 127 1.13 27.67 -11.94
N PRO A 128 1.94 27.83 -13.01
CA PRO A 128 3.24 27.15 -13.16
C PRO A 128 4.34 27.60 -12.17
N SER A 129 4.13 28.71 -11.44
CA SER A 129 5.11 29.27 -10.50
C SER A 129 5.19 28.52 -9.16
N VAL A 130 4.12 27.85 -8.71
CA VAL A 130 4.10 27.11 -7.43
C VAL A 130 5.00 25.87 -7.48
N ILE A 131 5.05 25.20 -8.63
CA ILE A 131 5.94 24.04 -8.86
C ILE A 131 7.40 24.50 -8.96
N THR A 132 7.64 25.69 -9.52
CA THR A 132 9.00 26.23 -9.65
C THR A 132 9.57 26.65 -8.29
N ASP A 133 8.75 27.24 -7.40
CA ASP A 133 9.16 27.62 -6.04
C ASP A 133 9.38 26.40 -5.13
N GLU A 134 8.56 25.35 -5.19
CA GLU A 134 8.81 24.12 -4.42
C GLU A 134 10.07 23.40 -4.89
N ILE A 135 10.32 23.32 -6.20
CA ILE A 135 11.54 22.70 -6.73
C ILE A 135 12.78 23.53 -6.39
N GLN A 136 12.69 24.87 -6.39
CA GLN A 136 13.77 25.76 -5.96
C GLN A 136 14.06 25.61 -4.46
N LEU A 137 13.02 25.54 -3.62
CA LEU A 137 13.16 25.31 -2.18
C LEU A 137 13.74 23.93 -1.87
N GLN A 138 13.31 22.90 -2.58
CA GLN A 138 13.82 21.53 -2.38
C GLN A 138 15.28 21.40 -2.83
N ARG A 139 15.68 22.08 -3.92
CA ARG A 139 17.09 22.17 -4.36
C ARG A 139 17.96 22.99 -3.40
N PHE A 140 17.42 24.08 -2.83
CA PHE A 140 18.10 24.89 -1.82
C PHE A 140 18.34 24.11 -0.52
N PHE A 141 17.37 23.30 -0.07
CA PHE A 141 17.51 22.47 1.14
C PHE A 141 18.38 21.22 0.96
N THR A 142 18.50 20.68 -0.27
CA THR A 142 19.29 19.46 -0.54
C THR A 142 20.71 19.74 -1.01
N GLY A 143 21.11 21.00 -1.18
CA GLY A 143 22.50 21.39 -1.49
C GLY A 143 23.03 20.89 -2.84
N LEU A 144 22.17 20.44 -3.75
CA LEU A 144 22.57 20.01 -5.08
C LEU A 144 22.71 21.24 -6.00
N THR A 145 23.88 21.88 -5.95
CA THR A 145 24.31 22.79 -7.01
C THR A 145 24.84 21.96 -8.18
N THR A 146 24.47 22.38 -9.39
CA THR A 146 24.78 21.81 -10.71
C THR A 146 26.17 21.22 -10.85
#